data_AF-A0A9E0TKY8-F1
#
_entry.id   AF-A0A9E0TKY8-F1
#
_cell.length_a   1.000
_cell.length_b   1.000
_cell.length_c   1.000
_cell.angle_alpha   90.00
_cell.angle_beta   90.00
_cell.angle_gamma   90.00
#
_symmetry.space_group_name_H-M   'P 1'
#
loop_
_entity.id
_entity.type
_entity.pdbx_description
1 polymer ?
#
loop_
_entity_poly.entity_id
_entity_poly.type
_entity_poly.pdbx_seq_one_letter_code
_entity_poly.pdbx_strand_id
1 'polypeptide(L)'
;MKTILRVFALSAVVFALPSLALATGVADVVKAQAVLAKVIELTKKYPQASGVIVAPQPLANNGGQYQLPYGSNGALTEWANKTLNVQLGAIAGEKAGEMAGNAVASHVPFGGLMGGAFKKKGKQLGAVAAVGGPEFIKKSSDRSFNNLDDYAVYLHVKHSADGGYTQALAAAMAIYPELEKSYDGAVQKAYAAAAKNAPAPAAAVAVADVKK
;
A
#
# COMPACT_ATOMS: atom_id res chain seq x y z
N MET A 1 24.01 32.41 -21.41
CA MET A 1 22.58 32.03 -21.28
C MET A 1 22.48 31.10 -20.09
N LYS A 2 21.79 31.53 -19.03
CA LYS A 2 21.57 30.81 -17.77
C LYS A 2 20.20 30.15 -17.82
N THR A 3 20.13 28.83 -17.63
CA THR A 3 18.88 28.15 -17.27
C THR A 3 19.23 26.87 -16.49
N ILE A 4 19.45 27.02 -15.18
CA ILE A 4 18.54 26.61 -14.07
C ILE A 4 18.59 25.11 -13.79
N LEU A 5 19.52 24.77 -12.90
CA LEU A 5 19.61 23.54 -12.13
C LEU A 5 18.40 23.48 -11.19
N ARG A 6 17.45 22.58 -11.44
CA ARG A 6 16.37 22.29 -10.47
C ARG A 6 16.92 21.34 -9.40
N VAL A 7 17.51 21.94 -8.36
CA VAL A 7 17.77 21.24 -7.10
C VAL A 7 16.42 21.11 -6.38
N PHE A 8 15.88 19.89 -6.34
CA PHE A 8 14.78 19.60 -5.42
C PHE A 8 15.38 19.49 -4.02
N ALA A 9 15.12 20.52 -3.21
CA ALA A 9 15.42 20.52 -1.79
C ALA A 9 14.65 19.38 -1.11
N LEU A 10 15.38 18.45 -0.49
CA LEU A 10 14.82 17.49 0.46
C LEU A 10 14.35 18.28 1.69
N SER A 11 13.08 18.68 1.70
CA SER A 11 12.44 19.09 2.95
C SER A 11 12.24 17.84 3.80
N ALA A 12 13.02 17.74 4.87
CA ALA A 12 12.83 16.76 5.93
C ALA A 12 11.47 17.00 6.62
N VAL A 13 10.42 16.36 6.10
CA VAL A 13 9.15 16.28 6.81
C VAL A 13 9.27 15.14 7.81
N VAL A 14 9.54 15.51 9.07
CA VAL A 14 9.34 14.64 10.21
C VAL A 14 7.86 14.33 10.28
N PHE A 15 7.44 13.18 9.74
CA PHE A 15 6.10 12.67 9.97
C PHE A 15 5.97 12.30 11.45
N ALA A 16 5.32 13.17 12.21
CA ALA A 16 4.72 12.79 13.48
C ALA A 16 3.66 11.73 13.17
N LEU A 17 3.96 10.46 13.44
CA LEU A 17 2.98 9.38 13.43
C LEU A 17 1.95 9.69 14.53
N PRO A 18 0.67 9.95 14.23
CA PRO A 18 -0.33 9.94 15.29
C PRO A 18 -0.51 8.48 15.71
N SER A 19 -0.13 8.19 16.95
CA SER A 19 -0.42 6.92 17.63
C SER A 19 -1.94 6.75 17.73
N LEU A 20 -2.56 6.11 16.74
CA LEU A 20 -3.97 5.75 16.77
C LEU A 20 -4.09 4.25 17.02
N ALA A 21 -4.07 3.90 18.30
CA ALA A 21 -4.62 2.65 18.79
C ALA A 21 -6.15 2.72 18.72
N LEU A 22 -6.77 1.98 17.80
CA LEU A 22 -8.17 1.56 17.84
C LEU A 22 -8.23 0.17 17.23
N ALA A 23 -9.13 -0.70 17.71
CA ALA A 23 -9.13 -2.14 17.49
C ALA A 23 -10.19 -2.64 16.47
N THR A 24 -9.79 -3.72 15.80
CA THR A 24 -10.47 -4.77 15.01
C THR A 24 -11.30 -4.58 13.72
N GLY A 25 -11.71 -3.38 13.30
CA GLY A 25 -11.83 -3.06 11.84
C GLY A 25 -10.50 -2.56 11.23
N VAL A 26 -9.45 -2.84 12.01
CA VAL A 26 -8.14 -2.22 12.08
C VAL A 26 -7.10 -3.17 11.53
N ALA A 27 -7.40 -4.46 11.36
CA ALA A 27 -6.42 -5.43 10.90
C ALA A 27 -5.85 -5.05 9.52
N ASP A 28 -6.68 -4.62 8.57
CA ASP A 28 -6.22 -4.28 7.22
C ASP A 28 -5.53 -2.90 7.18
N VAL A 29 -6.02 -1.92 7.95
CA VAL A 29 -5.34 -0.62 8.12
C VAL A 29 -4.01 -0.76 8.85
N VAL A 30 -3.92 -1.57 9.91
CA VAL A 30 -2.70 -1.85 10.66
C VAL A 30 -1.71 -2.64 9.82
N LYS A 31 -2.17 -3.57 8.98
CA LYS A 31 -1.29 -4.23 8.01
C LYS A 31 -0.75 -3.24 6.98
N ALA A 32 -1.59 -2.36 6.45
CA ALA A 32 -1.14 -1.30 5.54
C ALA A 32 -0.14 -0.36 6.24
N GLN A 33 -0.39 0.02 7.49
CA GLN A 33 0.53 0.81 8.31
C GLN A 33 1.84 0.06 8.62
N ALA A 34 1.79 -1.24 8.90
CA ALA A 34 2.97 -2.07 9.15
C ALA A 34 3.82 -2.22 7.88
N VAL A 35 3.19 -2.38 6.72
CA VAL A 35 3.85 -2.34 5.41
C VAL A 35 4.49 -0.96 5.20
N LEU A 36 3.78 0.12 5.50
CA LEU A 36 4.31 1.48 5.41
C LEU A 36 5.51 1.72 6.33
N ALA A 37 5.49 1.21 7.56
CA ALA A 37 6.61 1.31 8.47
C ALA A 37 7.87 0.66 7.88
N LYS A 38 7.73 -0.53 7.28
CA LYS A 38 8.85 -1.23 6.61
C LYS A 38 9.32 -0.47 5.37
N VAL A 39 8.42 0.14 4.62
CA VAL A 39 8.76 0.98 3.47
C VAL A 39 9.55 2.22 3.86
N ILE A 40 9.20 2.85 4.98
CA ILE A 40 9.97 3.97 5.55
C ILE A 40 11.38 3.51 5.90
N GLU A 41 11.53 2.31 6.48
CA GLU A 41 12.85 1.72 6.73
C GLU A 41 13.64 1.44 5.44
N LEU A 42 12.98 0.94 4.38
CA LEU A 42 13.62 0.76 3.06
C LEU A 42 14.08 2.09 2.46
N THR A 43 13.27 3.13 2.58
CA THR A 43 13.62 4.49 2.12
C THR A 43 14.84 5.03 2.87
N LYS A 44 14.93 4.78 4.18
CA LYS A 44 16.13 5.11 4.99
C LYS A 44 17.34 4.28 4.61
N LYS A 45 17.14 3.00 4.28
CA LYS A 45 18.21 2.07 3.88
C LYS A 45 18.79 2.39 2.50
N TYR A 46 17.99 2.95 1.60
CA TYR A 46 18.38 3.26 0.22
C TYR A 46 18.05 4.71 -0.15
N PRO A 47 18.65 5.72 0.52
CA PRO A 47 18.32 7.13 0.29
C PRO A 47 18.66 7.57 -1.14
N GLN A 48 19.64 6.92 -1.77
CA GLN A 48 20.08 7.17 -3.14
C GLN A 48 19.16 6.55 -4.21
N ALA A 49 18.32 5.57 -3.84
CA ALA A 49 17.45 4.86 -4.77
C ALA A 49 16.05 5.47 -4.88
N SER A 50 15.60 6.20 -3.86
CA SER A 50 14.24 6.78 -3.81
C SER A 50 13.93 7.74 -4.96
N GLY A 51 14.95 8.34 -5.60
CA GLY A 51 14.80 9.19 -6.79
C GLY A 51 15.02 8.48 -8.14
N VAL A 52 15.36 7.18 -8.11
CA VAL A 52 15.82 6.41 -9.28
C VAL A 52 14.88 5.24 -9.60
N ILE A 53 14.00 4.85 -8.67
CA ILE A 53 13.03 3.77 -8.93
C ILE A 53 12.05 4.21 -10.02
N VAL A 54 12.03 3.47 -11.11
CA VAL A 54 11.07 3.64 -12.19
C VAL A 54 9.80 2.87 -11.85
N ALA A 55 8.66 3.55 -11.79
CA ALA A 55 7.37 2.89 -11.61
C ALA A 55 7.02 2.05 -12.86
N PRO A 56 6.60 0.78 -12.68
CA PRO A 56 6.02 -0.02 -13.75
C PRO A 56 4.82 0.70 -14.39
N GLN A 57 4.58 0.50 -15.69
CA GLN A 57 3.45 1.14 -16.36
C GLN A 57 2.19 0.26 -16.24
N PRO A 58 1.06 0.79 -15.75
CA PRO A 58 -0.20 0.06 -15.74
C PRO A 58 -0.73 -0.13 -17.16
N LEU A 59 -1.56 -1.16 -17.33
CA LEU A 59 -2.42 -1.25 -18.51
C LEU A 59 -3.39 -0.06 -18.51
N ALA A 60 -3.57 0.57 -19.68
CA ALA A 60 -4.51 1.67 -19.88
C ALA A 60 -5.98 1.20 -20.01
N ASN A 61 -6.31 0.07 -19.38
CA ASN A 61 -7.63 -0.52 -19.34
C ASN A 61 -7.78 -1.37 -18.05
N ASN A 62 -8.97 -1.96 -17.88
CA ASN A 62 -9.33 -2.85 -16.77
C ASN A 62 -9.23 -4.35 -17.10
N GLY A 63 -8.52 -4.71 -18.18
CA GLY A 63 -8.38 -6.10 -18.64
C GLY A 63 -7.43 -6.95 -17.79
N GLY A 64 -6.62 -6.34 -16.94
CA GLY A 64 -5.66 -7.02 -16.08
C GLY A 64 -6.29 -7.74 -14.88
N GLN A 65 -5.47 -8.53 -14.20
CA GLN A 65 -5.88 -9.30 -13.02
C GLN A 65 -6.10 -8.43 -11.77
N TYR A 66 -5.30 -7.37 -11.63
CA TYR A 66 -5.27 -6.51 -10.45
C TYR A 66 -5.70 -5.08 -10.82
N GLN A 67 -6.90 -4.70 -10.41
CA GLN A 67 -7.46 -3.38 -10.66
C GLN A 67 -6.88 -2.35 -9.71
N LEU A 68 -6.45 -1.19 -10.24
CA LEU A 68 -5.87 -0.13 -9.41
C LEU A 68 -6.94 0.57 -8.56
N PRO A 69 -6.60 0.96 -7.32
CA PRO A 69 -7.50 1.70 -6.44
C PRO A 69 -7.56 3.18 -6.81
N TYR A 70 -6.68 3.65 -7.70
CA TYR A 70 -6.63 5.01 -8.24
C TYR A 70 -6.99 5.02 -9.73
N GLY A 71 -7.80 6.00 -10.14
CA GLY A 71 -8.11 6.28 -11.54
C GLY A 71 -6.99 7.03 -12.27
N SER A 72 -7.12 7.18 -13.59
CA SER A 72 -6.29 8.02 -14.48
C SER A 72 -6.00 9.42 -13.92
N ASN A 73 -7.02 10.02 -13.32
CA ASN A 73 -7.03 11.35 -12.71
C ASN A 73 -6.36 11.43 -11.31
N GLY A 74 -5.86 10.31 -10.76
CA GLY A 74 -5.25 10.26 -9.43
C GLY A 74 -6.25 10.23 -8.26
N ALA A 75 -7.55 10.23 -8.53
CA ALA A 75 -8.57 10.04 -7.49
C ALA A 75 -8.78 8.56 -7.17
N LEU A 76 -9.30 8.26 -5.98
CA LEU A 76 -9.73 6.89 -5.65
C LEU A 76 -10.89 6.46 -6.54
N THR A 77 -10.83 5.22 -7.00
CA THR A 77 -11.92 4.53 -7.71
C THR A 77 -13.14 4.34 -6.81
N GLU A 78 -14.31 4.10 -7.42
CA GLU A 78 -15.53 3.85 -6.64
C GLU A 78 -15.42 2.59 -5.78
N TRP A 79 -14.82 1.52 -6.30
CA TRP A 79 -14.61 0.31 -5.50
C TRP A 79 -13.68 0.57 -4.31
N ALA A 80 -12.61 1.36 -4.47
CA ALA A 80 -11.73 1.70 -3.37
C ALA A 80 -12.47 2.51 -2.29
N ASN A 81 -13.20 3.56 -2.70
CA ASN A 81 -14.02 4.35 -1.77
C ASN A 81 -15.07 3.50 -1.05
N LYS A 82 -15.75 2.60 -1.77
CA LYS A 82 -16.74 1.70 -1.17
C LYS A 82 -16.11 0.71 -0.22
N THR A 83 -14.91 0.19 -0.53
CA THR A 83 -14.15 -0.67 0.37
C THR A 83 -13.84 0.05 1.68
N LEU A 84 -13.42 1.32 1.61
CA LEU A 84 -13.17 2.14 2.80
C LEU A 84 -14.44 2.39 3.60
N ASN A 85 -15.57 2.70 2.95
CA ASN A 85 -16.84 2.89 3.64
C ASN A 85 -17.33 1.60 4.32
N VAL A 86 -17.14 0.44 3.70
CA VAL A 86 -17.44 -0.86 4.31
C VAL A 86 -16.55 -1.11 5.53
N GLN A 87 -15.24 -0.84 5.42
CA GLN A 87 -14.32 -0.96 6.56
C GLN A 87 -14.69 -0.02 7.71
N LEU A 88 -15.02 1.24 7.41
CA LEU A 88 -15.50 2.21 8.40
C LEU A 88 -16.81 1.75 9.07
N GLY A 89 -17.76 1.21 8.30
CA GLY A 89 -19.00 0.64 8.83
C GLY A 89 -18.76 -0.57 9.73
N ALA A 90 -17.81 -1.43 9.37
CA ALA A 90 -17.41 -2.56 10.21
C ALA A 90 -16.76 -2.10 11.53
N ILE A 91 -15.87 -1.09 11.49
CA ILE A 91 -15.29 -0.46 12.70
C ILE A 91 -16.40 0.09 13.60
N ALA A 92 -17.34 0.84 13.03
CA ALA A 92 -18.44 1.44 13.79
C ALA A 92 -19.35 0.37 14.41
N GLY A 93 -19.70 -0.66 13.64
CA GLY A 93 -20.53 -1.78 14.09
C GLY A 93 -19.85 -2.62 15.17
N GLU A 94 -18.55 -2.86 15.05
CA GLU A 94 -17.78 -3.56 16.08
C GLU A 94 -17.70 -2.75 17.37
N LYS A 95 -17.39 -1.45 17.30
CA LYS A 95 -17.36 -0.61 18.50
C LYS A 95 -18.72 -0.58 19.21
N ALA A 96 -19.81 -0.50 18.45
CA ALA A 96 -21.16 -0.60 19.00
C ALA A 96 -21.45 -2.00 19.58
N GLY A 97 -21.00 -3.05 18.89
CA GLY A 97 -21.13 -4.45 19.31
C GLY A 97 -20.27 -4.81 20.52
N GLU A 98 -19.13 -4.18 20.73
CA GLU A 98 -18.30 -4.32 21.94
C GLU A 98 -18.97 -3.62 23.12
N MET A 99 -19.52 -2.41 22.92
CA MET A 99 -20.31 -1.74 23.96
C MET A 99 -21.56 -2.54 24.36
N ALA A 100 -22.27 -3.13 23.38
CA ALA A 100 -23.42 -4.00 23.65
C ALA A 100 -23.01 -5.39 24.16
N GLY A 101 -21.89 -5.92 23.67
CA GLY A 101 -21.37 -7.25 23.97
C GLY A 101 -20.72 -7.32 25.35
N ASN A 102 -20.13 -6.22 25.84
CA ASN A 102 -19.70 -6.11 27.24
C ASN A 102 -20.88 -6.20 28.24
N ALA A 103 -22.13 -6.04 27.78
CA ALA A 103 -23.32 -6.34 28.57
C ALA A 103 -23.82 -7.80 28.43
N VAL A 104 -23.26 -8.58 27.49
CA VAL A 104 -23.68 -9.96 27.13
C VAL A 104 -22.50 -10.96 27.23
N ALA A 105 -21.35 -10.57 27.78
CA ALA A 105 -20.11 -11.37 27.80
C ALA A 105 -20.06 -12.49 28.87
N SER A 106 -21.17 -12.85 29.51
CA SER A 106 -21.17 -13.87 30.59
C SER A 106 -21.31 -15.32 30.11
N HIS A 107 -21.50 -15.57 28.82
CA HIS A 107 -21.60 -16.93 28.27
C HIS A 107 -21.43 -16.88 26.77
N VAL A 108 -20.26 -17.24 26.21
CA VAL A 108 -20.06 -18.43 25.34
C VAL A 108 -18.55 -18.60 25.05
N PRO A 109 -17.96 -19.79 25.28
CA PRO A 109 -16.61 -20.11 24.85
C PRO A 109 -16.62 -20.69 23.41
N PHE A 110 -16.42 -19.85 22.39
CA PHE A 110 -16.12 -20.30 21.02
C PHE A 110 -14.62 -20.08 20.77
N GLY A 111 -13.70 -21.05 20.76
CA GLY A 111 -13.83 -22.46 20.38
C GLY A 111 -13.54 -22.64 18.89
N GLY A 112 -12.34 -23.12 18.52
CA GLY A 112 -12.13 -23.76 17.21
C GLY A 112 -11.21 -23.06 16.22
N LEU A 113 -9.93 -23.20 16.46
CA LEU A 113 -8.83 -23.09 15.50
C LEU A 113 -9.01 -24.08 14.32
N MET A 114 -9.58 -23.64 13.20
CA MET A 114 -9.48 -24.36 11.92
C MET A 114 -9.54 -23.37 10.75
N GLY A 115 -8.64 -23.48 9.77
CA GLY A 115 -8.87 -22.86 8.44
C GLY A 115 -8.02 -21.65 8.02
N GLY A 116 -6.70 -21.62 8.25
CA GLY A 116 -5.87 -20.49 7.79
C GLY A 116 -5.95 -20.14 6.29
N ALA A 117 -6.05 -21.13 5.40
CA ALA A 117 -6.18 -20.91 3.94
C ALA A 117 -7.63 -20.68 3.49
N PHE A 118 -8.59 -21.40 4.10
CA PHE A 118 -10.02 -21.22 3.85
C PHE A 118 -10.50 -19.85 4.32
N LYS A 119 -9.95 -19.35 5.44
CA LYS A 119 -10.18 -17.99 5.95
C LYS A 119 -9.70 -16.92 4.97
N LYS A 120 -8.60 -17.13 4.23
CA LYS A 120 -8.11 -16.13 3.26
C LYS A 120 -8.97 -16.04 2.02
N LYS A 121 -9.28 -17.17 1.39
CA LYS A 121 -10.20 -17.19 0.24
C LYS A 121 -11.61 -16.73 0.64
N GLY A 122 -12.10 -17.18 1.80
CA GLY A 122 -13.38 -16.73 2.35
C GLY A 122 -13.39 -15.22 2.66
N LYS A 123 -12.32 -14.68 3.24
CA LYS A 123 -12.17 -13.23 3.49
C LYS A 123 -12.15 -12.45 2.19
N GLN A 124 -11.38 -12.89 1.20
CA GLN A 124 -11.32 -12.25 -0.12
C GLN A 124 -12.68 -12.27 -0.81
N LEU A 125 -13.34 -13.42 -0.87
CA LEU A 125 -14.68 -13.55 -1.46
C LEU A 125 -15.70 -12.67 -0.74
N GLY A 126 -15.66 -12.62 0.60
CA GLY A 126 -16.50 -11.75 1.40
C GLY A 126 -16.24 -10.27 1.15
N ALA A 127 -14.97 -9.85 1.08
CA ALA A 127 -14.58 -8.46 0.80
C ALA A 127 -15.00 -8.06 -0.62
N VAL A 128 -14.73 -8.90 -1.62
CA VAL A 128 -15.15 -8.70 -3.02
C VAL A 128 -16.68 -8.63 -3.12
N ALA A 129 -17.41 -9.50 -2.42
CA ALA A 129 -18.87 -9.44 -2.40
C ALA A 129 -19.39 -8.15 -1.75
N ALA A 130 -18.84 -7.73 -0.62
CA ALA A 130 -19.25 -6.53 0.11
C ALA A 130 -19.06 -5.24 -0.71
N VAL A 131 -18.04 -5.19 -1.57
CA VAL A 131 -17.81 -4.03 -2.45
C VAL A 131 -18.70 -4.06 -3.70
N GLY A 132 -19.36 -5.17 -4.02
CA GLY A 132 -20.27 -5.29 -5.18
C GLY A 132 -19.82 -6.27 -6.25
N GLY A 133 -18.83 -7.12 -5.96
CA GLY A 133 -18.36 -8.18 -6.84
C GLY A 133 -17.23 -7.78 -7.79
N PRO A 134 -16.63 -8.78 -8.48
CA PRO A 134 -15.50 -8.57 -9.37
C PRO A 134 -15.83 -7.68 -10.58
N GLU A 135 -17.06 -7.75 -11.10
CA GLU A 135 -17.53 -6.92 -12.21
C GLU A 135 -17.60 -5.44 -11.82
N PHE A 136 -18.05 -5.13 -10.59
CA PHE A 136 -18.06 -3.76 -10.10
C PHE A 136 -16.64 -3.20 -9.93
N ILE A 137 -15.72 -4.00 -9.39
CA ILE A 137 -14.30 -3.64 -9.25
C ILE A 137 -13.71 -3.33 -10.63
N LYS A 138 -13.95 -4.19 -11.63
CA LYS A 138 -13.48 -3.94 -13.01
C LYS A 138 -14.10 -2.70 -13.64
N LYS A 139 -15.43 -2.56 -13.56
CA LYS A 139 -16.15 -1.45 -14.21
C LYS A 139 -15.78 -0.08 -13.64
N SER A 140 -15.44 -0.03 -12.36
CA SER A 140 -15.05 1.22 -11.67
C SER A 140 -13.54 1.52 -11.71
N SER A 141 -12.77 0.73 -12.45
CA SER A 141 -11.34 0.95 -12.70
C SER A 141 -11.09 1.24 -14.17
N ASP A 142 -10.13 2.12 -14.44
CA ASP A 142 -9.65 2.44 -15.79
C ASP A 142 -8.22 1.95 -16.04
N ARG A 143 -7.54 1.44 -15.00
CA ARG A 143 -6.17 0.93 -15.06
C ARG A 143 -5.99 -0.34 -14.24
N SER A 144 -5.14 -1.23 -14.73
CA SER A 144 -4.91 -2.54 -14.11
C SER A 144 -3.50 -3.08 -14.36
N PHE A 145 -3.13 -4.14 -13.64
CA PHE A 145 -1.89 -4.89 -13.79
C PHE A 145 -2.16 -6.38 -13.95
N ASN A 146 -1.24 -7.08 -14.63
CA ASN A 146 -1.22 -8.56 -14.69
C ASN A 146 -0.29 -9.16 -13.64
N ASN A 147 0.57 -8.35 -13.03
CA ASN A 147 1.56 -8.80 -12.06
C ASN A 147 1.40 -7.99 -10.76
N LEU A 148 1.35 -8.70 -9.64
CA LEU A 148 1.14 -8.11 -8.33
C LEU A 148 2.36 -7.37 -7.78
N ASP A 149 3.58 -7.80 -8.14
CA ASP A 149 4.80 -7.10 -7.74
C ASP A 149 4.88 -5.75 -8.46
N ASP A 150 4.57 -5.70 -9.76
CA ASP A 150 4.52 -4.45 -10.52
C ASP A 150 3.44 -3.50 -9.96
N TYR A 151 2.29 -4.06 -9.59
CA TYR A 151 1.22 -3.34 -8.90
C TYR A 151 1.70 -2.73 -7.57
N ALA A 152 2.40 -3.52 -6.74
CA ALA A 152 2.92 -3.06 -5.45
C ALA A 152 3.95 -1.94 -5.61
N VAL A 153 4.90 -2.10 -6.55
CA VAL A 153 5.91 -1.09 -6.85
C VAL A 153 5.27 0.17 -7.41
N TYR A 154 4.28 0.05 -8.30
CA TYR A 154 3.56 1.21 -8.83
C TYR A 154 2.85 2.00 -7.72
N LEU A 155 2.07 1.33 -6.87
CA LEU A 155 1.39 1.97 -5.74
C LEU A 155 2.38 2.71 -4.85
N HIS A 156 3.48 2.06 -4.51
CA HIS A 156 4.53 2.66 -3.70
C HIS A 156 5.11 3.91 -4.35
N VAL A 157 5.61 3.79 -5.58
CA VAL A 157 6.37 4.87 -6.23
C VAL A 157 5.47 6.06 -6.58
N LYS A 158 4.21 5.81 -6.96
CA LYS A 158 3.30 6.87 -7.42
C LYS A 158 2.51 7.52 -6.31
N HIS A 159 2.15 6.77 -5.28
CA HIS A 159 1.13 7.21 -4.32
C HIS A 159 1.60 7.19 -2.86
N SER A 160 2.80 6.67 -2.53
CA SER A 160 3.23 6.57 -1.11
C SER A 160 3.31 7.90 -0.35
N ALA A 161 3.45 9.02 -1.07
CA ALA A 161 3.45 10.36 -0.48
C ALA A 161 2.04 10.98 -0.34
N ASP A 162 1.00 10.33 -0.88
CA ASP A 162 -0.37 10.83 -0.84
C ASP A 162 -0.97 10.60 0.55
N GLY A 163 -1.70 11.60 1.07
CA GLY A 163 -2.35 11.49 2.39
C GLY A 163 -3.39 10.37 2.51
N GLY A 164 -3.92 9.88 1.38
CA GLY A 164 -4.87 8.76 1.31
C GLY A 164 -4.25 7.39 1.02
N TYR A 165 -2.91 7.30 0.97
CA TYR A 165 -2.22 6.09 0.51
C TYR A 165 -2.49 4.86 1.39
N THR A 166 -2.43 5.03 2.71
CA THR A 166 -2.67 3.95 3.66
C THR A 166 -4.05 3.32 3.46
N GLN A 167 -5.05 4.16 3.22
CA GLN A 167 -6.42 3.76 2.96
C GLN A 167 -6.52 3.03 1.62
N ALA A 168 -5.93 3.58 0.56
CA ALA A 168 -5.90 2.94 -0.75
C ALA A 168 -5.23 1.55 -0.72
N LEU A 169 -4.12 1.44 0.01
CA LEU A 169 -3.39 0.19 0.19
C LEU A 169 -4.20 -0.82 1.01
N ALA A 170 -4.87 -0.38 2.07
CA ALA A 170 -5.78 -1.22 2.86
C ALA A 170 -6.97 -1.72 2.01
N ALA A 171 -7.54 -0.87 1.16
CA ALA A 171 -8.59 -1.27 0.23
C ALA A 171 -8.08 -2.32 -0.77
N ALA A 172 -6.87 -2.13 -1.31
CA ALA A 172 -6.24 -3.11 -2.19
C ALA A 172 -5.97 -4.45 -1.49
N MET A 173 -5.41 -4.45 -0.28
CA MET A 173 -5.14 -5.67 0.50
C MET A 173 -6.42 -6.43 0.88
N ALA A 174 -7.54 -5.73 1.07
CA ALA A 174 -8.81 -6.37 1.37
C ALA A 174 -9.31 -7.28 0.23
N ILE A 175 -9.11 -6.86 -1.02
CA ILE A 175 -9.55 -7.63 -2.21
C ILE A 175 -8.42 -8.48 -2.84
N TYR A 176 -7.16 -8.16 -2.54
CA TYR A 176 -5.95 -8.89 -2.97
C TYR A 176 -5.08 -9.23 -1.74
N PRO A 177 -5.49 -10.19 -0.89
CA PRO A 177 -4.79 -10.49 0.37
C PRO A 177 -3.35 -11.01 0.19
N GLU A 178 -3.01 -11.50 -0.99
CA GLU A 178 -1.65 -11.86 -1.38
C GLU A 178 -0.69 -10.67 -1.40
N LEU A 179 -1.22 -9.45 -1.62
CA LEU A 179 -0.44 -8.21 -1.62
C LEU A 179 0.24 -7.98 -0.26
N GLU A 180 -0.41 -8.36 0.84
CA GLU A 180 0.16 -8.25 2.19
C GLU A 180 1.54 -8.91 2.32
N LYS A 181 1.78 -9.99 1.56
CA LYS A 181 3.01 -10.78 1.64
C LYS A 181 4.04 -10.36 0.59
N SER A 182 3.60 -10.05 -0.62
CA SER A 182 4.51 -9.76 -1.73
C SER A 182 4.98 -8.31 -1.72
N TYR A 183 4.20 -7.39 -1.15
CA TYR A 183 4.45 -5.94 -1.25
C TYR A 183 5.88 -5.56 -0.80
N ASP A 184 6.29 -5.95 0.40
CA ASP A 184 7.61 -5.58 0.93
C ASP A 184 8.75 -6.13 0.06
N GLY A 185 8.61 -7.38 -0.41
CA GLY A 185 9.61 -8.05 -1.25
C GLY A 185 9.72 -7.41 -2.64
N ALA A 186 8.57 -7.07 -3.25
CA ALA A 186 8.50 -6.39 -4.54
C ALA A 186 9.15 -5.01 -4.47
N VAL A 187 8.78 -4.20 -3.47
CA VAL A 187 9.35 -2.88 -3.24
C VAL A 187 10.84 -2.98 -2.94
N GLN A 188 11.28 -3.87 -2.04
CA GLN A 188 12.70 -4.08 -1.74
C GLN A 188 13.51 -4.46 -2.98
N LYS A 189 12.98 -5.33 -3.85
CA LYS A 189 13.63 -5.71 -5.10
C LYS A 189 13.77 -4.52 -6.04
N ALA A 190 12.75 -3.66 -6.13
CA ALA A 190 12.80 -2.44 -6.93
C ALA A 190 13.86 -1.45 -6.39
N TYR A 191 13.92 -1.25 -5.07
CA TYR A 191 14.96 -0.43 -4.42
C TYR A 191 16.37 -1.00 -4.66
N ALA A 192 16.55 -2.32 -4.55
CA ALA A 192 17.85 -2.96 -4.78
C ALA A 192 18.29 -2.86 -6.25
N ALA A 193 17.36 -3.01 -7.20
CA ALA A 193 17.64 -2.83 -8.62
C ALA A 193 18.01 -1.36 -8.93
N ALA A 194 17.27 -0.40 -8.39
CA ALA A 194 17.57 1.02 -8.54
C ALA A 194 18.93 1.39 -7.93
N ALA A 195 19.29 0.84 -6.77
CA ALA A 195 20.59 1.08 -6.14
C ALA A 195 21.77 0.54 -6.96
N LYS A 196 21.61 -0.58 -7.67
CA LYS A 196 22.64 -1.11 -8.59
C LYS A 196 22.87 -0.22 -9.81
N ASN A 197 21.83 0.48 -10.24
CA ASN A 197 21.85 1.34 -11.43
C ASN A 197 22.05 2.82 -11.07
N ALA A 198 22.08 3.16 -9.78
CA ALA A 198 22.35 4.51 -9.32
C ALA A 198 23.84 4.82 -9.58
N PRO A 199 24.17 6.00 -10.13
CA PRO A 199 25.56 6.42 -10.23
C PRO A 199 26.19 6.41 -8.84
N ALA A 200 27.44 5.93 -8.73
CA ALA A 200 28.17 5.91 -7.47
C ALA A 200 28.07 7.29 -6.79
N PRO A 201 27.91 7.36 -5.45
CA PRO A 201 27.84 8.63 -4.76
C PRO A 201 29.05 9.47 -5.16
N ALA A 202 28.79 10.73 -5.57
CA ALA A 202 29.77 11.65 -6.17
C ALA A 202 31.00 11.98 -5.28
N ALA A 203 31.14 11.35 -4.12
CA ALA A 203 32.23 11.55 -3.17
C ALA A 203 33.48 10.69 -3.45
N ALA A 204 33.46 9.70 -4.36
CA ALA A 204 34.60 8.80 -4.56
C ALA A 204 35.55 9.17 -5.73
N VAL A 205 35.25 10.20 -6.52
CA VAL A 205 36.05 10.56 -7.71
C VAL A 205 36.96 11.77 -7.49
N ALA A 206 36.86 12.45 -6.34
CA ALA A 206 37.64 13.66 -6.04
C ALA A 206 38.75 13.42 -4.99
N VAL A 207 39.68 12.48 -5.25
CA VAL A 207 40.96 12.44 -4.50
C VAL A 207 42.14 11.82 -5.26
N ALA A 208 41.97 11.34 -6.49
CA ALA A 208 43.05 10.61 -7.19
C ALA A 208 43.91 11.47 -8.14
N ASP A 209 43.57 12.72 -8.42
CA ASP A 209 44.24 13.50 -9.48
C ASP A 209 44.66 14.91 -9.02
N VAL A 210 45.56 14.98 -8.04
CA VAL A 210 46.54 16.08 -7.94
C VAL A 210 47.85 15.51 -7.38
N LYS A 211 48.63 14.85 -8.25
CA LYS A 211 50.06 14.66 -7.99
C LYS A 211 50.86 14.65 -9.30
N LYS A 212 51.13 15.84 -9.82
CA LYS A 212 52.45 16.22 -10.33
C LYS A 212 52.52 17.72 -10.62
#